data_AF-A0A0F9AIU5-F1
#
_entry.id   AF-A0A0F9AIU5-F1
#
_cell.length_a   1.000
_cell.length_b   1.000
_cell.length_c   1.000
_cell.angle_alpha   90.00
_cell.angle_beta   90.00
_cell.angle_gamma   90.00
#
_symmetry.space_group_name_H-M   'P 1'
#
loop_
_entity.id
_entity.type
_entity.pdbx_description
1 polymer ?
#
loop_
_entity_poly.entity_id
_entity_poly.type
_entity_poly.pdbx_seq_one_letter_code
_entity_poly.pdbx_strand_id
1 'polypeptide(L)'
;GHIVSKKTREKLRKFNLGKEYSYKTRKKLSMAQTKEKEFTGFKKPLMKKIRIMGKYLKWRSAVFKRDNYHCQNCGEKGYLEAHHIIPLSIIICEFKVKTISDARKCVALWAVGNGISYCQRCHIKLDKFRGISIKNMELST
;
A
#
# COMPACT_ATOMS: atom_id res chain seq x y z
N GLY A 1 -5.69 5.11 -11.17
CA GLY A 1 -6.76 4.15 -11.53
C GLY A 1 -7.53 4.73 -12.69
N HIS A 2 -7.76 3.96 -13.76
CA HIS A 2 -8.43 4.46 -14.95
C HIS A 2 -9.91 4.77 -14.65
N ILE A 3 -10.32 6.01 -14.90
CA ILE A 3 -11.73 6.42 -14.74
C ILE A 3 -12.48 5.95 -16.00
N VAL A 4 -13.36 4.97 -15.82
CA VAL A 4 -14.19 4.43 -16.90
C VAL A 4 -15.34 5.40 -17.19
N SER A 5 -15.48 5.82 -18.46
CA SER A 5 -16.56 6.73 -18.89
C SER A 5 -17.95 6.14 -18.61
N LYS A 6 -18.95 7.00 -18.39
CA LYS A 6 -20.36 6.56 -18.22
C LYS A 6 -20.82 5.70 -19.40
N LYS A 7 -20.48 6.11 -20.63
CA LYS A 7 -20.81 5.37 -21.86
C LYS A 7 -20.20 3.96 -21.89
N THR A 8 -18.96 3.81 -21.44
CA THR A 8 -18.28 2.50 -21.36
C THR A 8 -18.95 1.60 -20.30
N ARG A 9 -19.34 2.15 -19.15
CA ARG A 9 -20.09 1.41 -18.12
C ARG A 9 -21.44 0.92 -18.62
N GLU A 10 -22.18 1.78 -19.33
CA GLU A 10 -23.47 1.45 -19.94
C GLU A 10 -23.34 0.26 -20.90
N LYS A 11 -22.34 0.29 -21.79
CA LYS A 11 -22.07 -0.80 -22.76
C LYS A 11 -21.76 -2.12 -22.06
N LEU A 12 -20.89 -2.10 -21.05
CA LEU A 12 -20.54 -3.30 -20.28
C LEU A 12 -21.74 -3.88 -19.54
N ARG A 13 -22.58 -3.02 -18.95
CA ARG A 13 -23.83 -3.44 -18.29
C ARG A 13 -24.76 -4.14 -19.29
N LYS A 14 -25.05 -3.50 -20.42
CA LYS A 14 -25.91 -4.07 -21.48
C LYS A 14 -25.36 -5.41 -21.99
N PHE A 15 -24.04 -5.54 -22.14
CA PHE A 15 -23.40 -6.77 -22.60
C PHE A 15 -23.45 -7.93 -21.58
N ASN A 16 -23.52 -7.63 -20.28
CA ASN A 16 -23.53 -8.66 -19.24
C ASN A 16 -24.94 -9.02 -18.76
N LEU A 17 -25.93 -8.16 -19.02
CA LEU A 17 -27.32 -8.38 -18.63
C LEU A 17 -27.88 -9.62 -19.34
N GLY A 18 -28.49 -10.53 -18.58
CA GLY A 18 -29.13 -11.74 -19.12
C GLY A 18 -28.18 -12.87 -19.54
N LYS A 19 -26.87 -12.74 -19.30
CA LYS A 19 -25.93 -13.83 -19.60
C LYS A 19 -26.08 -14.98 -18.62
N GLU A 20 -26.48 -16.13 -19.14
CA GLU A 20 -26.42 -17.39 -18.41
C GLU A 20 -25.03 -18.01 -18.50
N TYR A 21 -24.52 -18.44 -17.35
CA TYR A 21 -23.26 -19.16 -17.26
C TYR A 21 -23.50 -20.66 -17.20
N SER A 22 -22.67 -21.41 -17.93
CA SER A 22 -22.68 -22.87 -17.89
C SER A 22 -22.53 -23.38 -16.44
N TYR A 23 -23.08 -24.57 -16.17
CA TYR A 23 -22.94 -25.21 -14.86
C TYR A 23 -21.47 -25.33 -14.42
N LYS A 24 -20.58 -25.73 -15.33
CA LYS A 24 -19.13 -25.82 -15.07
C LYS A 24 -18.54 -24.48 -14.64
N THR A 25 -18.93 -23.38 -15.31
CA THR A 25 -18.47 -22.03 -14.96
C THR A 25 -19.03 -21.56 -13.62
N ARG A 26 -20.33 -21.78 -13.34
CA ARG A 26 -20.95 -21.46 -12.04
C ARG A 26 -20.29 -22.21 -10.90
N LYS A 27 -20.01 -23.51 -11.09
CA LYS A 27 -19.32 -24.34 -10.09
C LYS A 27 -17.90 -23.84 -9.81
N LYS A 28 -17.12 -23.51 -10.83
CA LYS A 28 -15.77 -22.92 -10.65
C LYS A 28 -15.81 -21.59 -9.88
N LEU A 29 -16.78 -20.72 -10.18
CA LEU A 29 -16.95 -19.45 -9.45
C LEU A 29 -17.32 -19.67 -7.99
N SER A 30 -18.25 -20.59 -7.71
CA SER A 30 -18.66 -20.95 -6.34
C SER A 30 -17.50 -21.54 -5.53
N MET A 31 -16.73 -22.47 -6.12
CA MET A 31 -15.54 -23.05 -5.47
C MET A 31 -14.45 -22.01 -5.18
N ALA A 32 -14.36 -20.92 -5.95
CA ALA A 32 -13.42 -19.83 -5.67
C ALA A 32 -13.86 -18.94 -4.49
N GLN A 33 -15.15 -18.94 -4.15
CA GLN A 33 -15.72 -18.18 -3.04
C GLN A 33 -15.70 -18.95 -1.71
N THR A 34 -15.76 -20.27 -1.74
CA THR A 34 -15.81 -21.15 -0.56
C THR A 34 -14.46 -21.38 0.11
N LYS A 35 -13.34 -20.97 -0.50
CA LYS A 35 -12.06 -20.93 0.20
C LYS A 35 -12.21 -19.99 1.40
N GLU A 36 -11.98 -20.50 2.61
CA GLU A 36 -11.87 -19.69 3.82
C GLU A 36 -10.87 -18.57 3.55
N LYS A 37 -11.40 -17.34 3.47
CA LYS A 37 -10.57 -16.15 3.40
C LYS A 37 -10.63 -15.54 4.78
N GLU A 38 -9.50 -15.49 5.45
CA GLU A 38 -9.36 -14.72 6.68
C GLU A 38 -9.87 -13.29 6.44
N PHE A 39 -10.85 -12.85 7.24
CA PHE A 39 -11.37 -11.49 7.12
C PHE A 39 -10.30 -10.51 7.58
N THR A 40 -9.48 -10.06 6.65
CA THR A 40 -8.38 -9.14 6.93
C THR A 40 -8.83 -7.73 7.31
N GLY A 41 -10.15 -7.48 7.38
CA GLY A 41 -10.73 -6.18 7.66
C GLY A 41 -10.46 -5.14 6.57
N PHE A 42 -10.85 -3.90 6.84
CA PHE A 42 -10.63 -2.77 5.95
C PHE A 42 -9.21 -2.18 6.11
N LYS A 43 -8.15 -2.98 5.82
CA LYS A 43 -6.75 -2.54 5.91
C LYS A 43 -6.48 -1.23 5.15
N LYS A 44 -7.09 -1.09 3.95
CA LYS A 44 -6.94 0.11 3.10
C LYS A 44 -7.49 1.39 3.77
N PRO A 45 -8.73 1.42 4.30
CA PRO A 45 -9.21 2.53 5.11
C PRO A 45 -8.35 2.88 6.32
N LEU A 46 -7.87 1.90 7.08
CA LEU A 46 -7.02 2.16 8.25
C LEU A 46 -5.68 2.80 7.85
N MET A 47 -4.98 2.25 6.84
CA MET A 47 -3.73 2.80 6.33
C MET A 47 -3.87 4.25 5.86
N LYS A 48 -4.98 4.57 5.17
CA LYS A 48 -5.27 5.95 4.75
C LYS A 48 -5.43 6.86 5.95
N LYS A 49 -6.18 6.42 6.97
CA LYS A 49 -6.35 7.17 8.22
C LYS A 49 -5.02 7.38 8.95
N ILE A 50 -4.13 6.38 9.00
CA ILE A 50 -2.80 6.50 9.63
C ILE A 50 -1.96 7.59 8.97
N ARG A 51 -1.96 7.67 7.63
CA ARG A 51 -1.15 8.65 6.87
C ARG A 51 -1.65 10.10 6.97
N ILE A 52 -2.87 10.33 7.44
CA ILE A 52 -3.39 11.69 7.68
C ILE A 52 -3.27 12.11 9.15
N MET A 53 -2.78 11.25 10.03
CA MET A 53 -2.60 11.59 11.44
C MET A 53 -1.50 12.63 11.64
N GLY A 54 -1.67 13.50 12.64
CA GLY A 54 -0.61 14.40 13.07
C GLY A 54 0.68 13.67 13.48
N LYS A 55 0.59 12.41 13.98
CA LYS A 55 1.76 11.60 14.30
C LYS A 55 2.56 11.19 13.06
N TYR A 56 1.89 10.91 11.94
CA TYR A 56 2.54 10.69 10.65
C TYR A 56 3.25 11.94 10.15
N LEU A 57 2.64 13.12 10.30
CA LEU A 57 3.28 14.38 9.95
C LEU A 57 4.56 14.62 10.77
N LYS A 58 4.49 14.40 12.10
CA LYS A 58 5.66 14.50 12.98
C LYS A 58 6.77 13.52 12.61
N TRP A 59 6.41 12.26 12.37
CA TRP A 59 7.36 11.23 11.92
C TRP A 59 8.00 11.59 10.58
N ARG A 60 7.22 12.01 9.58
CA ARG A 60 7.71 12.45 8.27
C ARG A 60 8.70 13.60 8.42
N SER A 61 8.36 14.63 9.21
CA SER A 61 9.27 15.75 9.45
C SER A 61 10.56 15.34 10.15
N ALA A 62 10.50 14.39 11.09
CA ALA A 62 11.68 13.87 11.78
C ALA A 62 12.61 13.10 10.82
N VAL A 63 12.04 12.28 9.92
CA VAL A 63 12.80 11.57 8.87
C VAL A 63 13.46 12.58 7.94
N PHE A 64 12.73 13.59 7.48
CA PHE A 64 13.29 14.62 6.59
C PHE A 64 14.40 15.42 7.27
N LYS A 65 14.22 15.78 8.54
CA LYS A 65 15.25 16.49 9.31
C LYS A 65 16.51 15.65 9.49
N ARG A 66 16.38 14.35 9.82
CA ARG A 66 17.51 13.41 9.91
C ARG A 66 18.27 13.33 8.59
N ASP A 67 17.53 13.26 7.49
CA ASP A 67 18.05 13.13 6.13
C ASP A 67 18.51 14.47 5.53
N ASN A 68 18.59 15.52 6.36
CA ASN A 68 18.93 16.88 5.99
C ASN A 68 18.11 17.42 4.79
N TYR A 69 16.88 16.96 4.60
CA TYR A 69 16.04 17.29 3.44
C TYR A 69 16.67 16.96 2.07
N HIS A 70 17.45 15.86 2.01
CA HIS A 70 17.97 15.31 0.75
C HIS A 70 17.42 13.91 0.49
N CYS A 71 17.26 13.57 -0.79
CA CYS A 71 17.01 12.19 -1.20
C CYS A 71 18.19 11.30 -0.81
N GLN A 72 17.94 10.23 -0.06
CA GLN A 72 19.00 9.34 0.43
C GLN A 72 19.52 8.37 -0.65
N ASN A 73 18.92 8.36 -1.85
CA ASN A 73 19.41 7.57 -2.98
C ASN A 73 20.25 8.37 -3.97
N CYS A 74 19.89 9.63 -4.24
CA CYS A 74 20.55 10.44 -5.28
C CYS A 74 21.06 11.80 -4.79
N GLY A 75 20.84 12.17 -3.53
CA GLY A 75 21.26 13.44 -2.95
C GLY A 75 20.43 14.67 -3.37
N GLU A 76 19.49 14.56 -4.31
CA GLU A 76 18.69 15.70 -4.75
C GLU A 76 17.85 16.32 -3.61
N LYS A 77 17.75 17.65 -3.61
CA LYS A 77 16.82 18.44 -2.79
C LYS A 77 15.51 18.68 -3.54
N GLY A 78 14.45 18.99 -2.81
CA GLY A 78 13.16 19.41 -3.38
C GLY A 78 11.99 18.63 -2.82
N TYR A 79 11.07 18.18 -3.68
CA TYR A 79 9.92 17.41 -3.26
C TYR A 79 10.34 15.99 -2.83
N LEU A 80 10.23 15.73 -1.53
CA LEU A 80 10.57 14.46 -0.89
C LEU A 80 9.35 13.73 -0.35
N GLU A 81 9.43 12.40 -0.41
CA GLU A 81 8.50 11.47 0.20
C GLU A 81 9.22 10.63 1.26
N ALA A 82 8.56 10.43 2.41
CA ALA A 82 9.05 9.54 3.46
C ALA A 82 8.59 8.11 3.18
N HIS A 83 9.54 7.27 2.77
CA HIS A 83 9.33 5.85 2.57
C HIS A 83 9.48 5.11 3.90
N HIS A 84 8.60 4.15 4.19
CA HIS A 84 8.81 3.22 5.30
C HIS A 84 9.66 2.05 4.80
N ILE A 85 10.79 1.77 5.45
CA ILE A 85 11.69 0.65 5.11
C ILE A 85 10.96 -0.68 5.32
N ILE A 86 10.41 -0.89 6.53
CA ILE A 86 9.43 -1.94 6.81
C ILE A 86 8.05 -1.40 6.40
N PRO A 87 7.38 -1.98 5.41
CA PRO A 87 6.14 -1.42 4.88
C PRO A 87 5.05 -1.29 5.94
N LEU A 88 4.32 -0.17 5.89
CA LEU A 88 3.16 0.10 6.77
C LEU A 88 2.19 -1.09 6.85
N SER A 89 1.93 -1.78 5.74
CA SER A 89 1.03 -2.94 5.70
C SER A 89 1.54 -4.14 6.50
N ILE A 90 2.86 -4.36 6.51
CA ILE A 90 3.50 -5.44 7.28
C ILE A 90 3.38 -5.11 8.76
N ILE A 91 3.75 -3.88 9.16
CA ILE A 91 3.67 -3.44 10.56
C ILE A 91 2.24 -3.57 11.09
N ILE A 92 1.23 -3.15 10.32
CA ILE A 92 -0.17 -3.28 10.72
C ILE A 92 -0.56 -4.75 10.95
N CYS A 93 -0.04 -5.67 10.12
CA CYS A 93 -0.34 -7.09 10.21
C CYS A 93 0.35 -7.73 11.42
N GLU A 94 1.68 -7.57 11.52
CA GLU A 94 2.50 -8.18 12.56
C GLU A 94 2.10 -7.69 13.96
N PHE A 95 1.90 -6.38 14.12
CA PHE A 95 1.52 -5.78 15.41
C PHE A 95 0.00 -5.74 15.61
N LYS A 96 -0.78 -6.40 14.75
CA LYS A 96 -2.25 -6.52 14.85
C LYS A 96 -2.95 -5.17 15.09
N VAL A 97 -2.49 -4.13 14.40
CA VAL A 97 -3.03 -2.76 14.52
C VAL A 97 -4.41 -2.71 13.87
N LYS A 98 -5.48 -2.54 14.64
CA LYS A 98 -6.87 -2.55 14.13
C LYS A 98 -7.48 -1.16 14.11
N THR A 99 -7.03 -0.27 15.00
CA THR A 99 -7.61 1.06 15.18
C THR A 99 -6.56 2.18 15.11
N ILE A 100 -7.03 3.43 15.05
CA ILE A 100 -6.17 4.61 15.11
C ILE A 100 -5.53 4.79 16.49
N SER A 101 -6.20 4.31 17.54
CA SER A 101 -5.64 4.28 18.90
C SER A 101 -4.45 3.33 18.96
N ASP A 102 -4.59 2.12 18.40
CA ASP A 102 -3.51 1.13 18.32
C ASP A 102 -2.34 1.68 17.52
N ALA A 103 -2.63 2.30 16.37
CA ALA A 103 -1.61 2.91 15.53
C ALA A 103 -0.84 3.98 16.29
N ARG A 104 -1.50 4.81 17.12
CA ARG A 104 -0.83 5.83 17.94
C ARG A 104 0.15 5.21 18.94
N LYS A 105 -0.14 4.02 19.48
CA LYS A 105 0.70 3.32 20.47
C LYS A 105 1.80 2.45 19.83
N CYS A 106 1.65 2.05 18.57
CA CYS A 106 2.62 1.18 17.89
C CYS A 106 3.93 1.92 17.58
N VAL A 107 5.00 1.63 18.32
CA VAL A 107 6.31 2.29 18.16
C VAL A 107 6.94 2.02 16.79
N ALA A 108 6.80 0.80 16.26
CA ALA A 108 7.37 0.40 14.96
C ALA A 108 6.88 1.28 13.78
N LEU A 109 5.66 1.82 13.86
CA LEU A 109 5.13 2.75 12.86
C LEU A 109 5.85 4.10 12.84
N TRP A 110 6.40 4.52 13.99
CA TRP A 110 6.88 5.88 14.20
C TRP A 110 8.38 5.95 14.51
N ALA A 111 9.08 4.82 14.43
CA ALA A 111 10.52 4.79 14.54
C ALA A 111 11.12 5.58 13.36
N VAL A 112 11.91 6.63 13.65
CA VAL A 112 12.55 7.44 12.61
C VAL A 112 13.52 6.58 11.78
N GLY A 113 14.20 5.62 12.41
CA GLY A 113 15.06 4.64 11.73
C GLY A 113 14.33 3.76 10.71
N ASN A 114 13.01 3.61 10.82
CA ASN A 114 12.19 2.90 9.83
C ASN A 114 11.70 3.81 8.69
N GLY A 115 12.11 5.07 8.67
CA GLY A 115 11.84 6.02 7.60
C GLY A 115 13.10 6.32 6.79
N ILE A 116 12.92 6.63 5.51
CA ILE A 116 13.96 7.15 4.62
C ILE A 116 13.36 8.13 3.60
N SER A 117 14.06 9.21 3.33
CA SER A 117 13.62 10.26 2.40
C SER A 117 14.05 9.94 0.98
N TYR A 118 13.09 9.97 0.05
CA TYR A 118 13.39 9.84 -1.38
C TYR A 118 12.71 10.93 -2.20
N CYS A 119 13.36 11.38 -3.26
CA CYS A 119 12.69 12.15 -4.31
C CYS A 119 11.69 11.25 -5.05
N GLN A 120 10.70 11.85 -5.69
CA GLN A 120 9.62 11.10 -6.37
C GLN A 120 10.17 10.05 -7.36
N ARG A 121 11.20 10.41 -8.14
CA ARG A 121 11.83 9.49 -9.12
C ARG A 121 12.44 8.26 -8.45
N CYS A 122 13.18 8.45 -7.36
CA CYS A 122 13.79 7.35 -6.61
C CYS A 122 12.73 6.52 -5.87
N HIS A 123 11.72 7.17 -5.30
CA HIS A 123 10.62 6.49 -4.61
C HIS A 123 9.84 5.57 -5.56
N ILE A 124 9.56 6.01 -6.80
CA ILE A 124 8.90 5.17 -7.81
C ILE A 124 9.74 3.94 -8.17
N LYS A 125 11.07 4.08 -8.27
CA LYS A 125 11.96 2.93 -8.57
C LYS A 125 11.86 1.86 -7.49
N LEU A 126 11.79 2.26 -6.23
CA LEU A 126 11.62 1.32 -5.11
C LEU A 126 10.22 0.73 -5.07
N ASP A 127 9.20 1.54 -5.37
CA ASP A 127 7.81 1.10 -5.40
C ASP A 127 7.52 0.08 -6.51
N LYS A 128 8.31 0.07 -7.60
CA LYS A 128 8.22 -0.97 -8.64
C LYS A 128 8.52 -2.38 -8.11
N PHE A 129 9.25 -2.48 -6.99
CA PHE A 129 9.51 -3.75 -6.32
C PHE A 129 8.49 -4.07 -5.21
N ARG A 130 7.49 -3.19 -4.95
CA ARG A 130 6.42 -3.48 -3.98
C ARG A 130 5.58 -4.66 -4.46
N GLY A 131 5.71 -5.78 -3.77
CA GLY A 131 4.99 -7.04 -4.07
C GLY A 131 5.86 -8.13 -4.66
N ILE A 132 7.14 -7.86 -4.93
CA ILE A 132 8.14 -8.89 -5.24
C ILE A 132 8.79 -9.29 -3.92
N SER A 133 8.80 -10.59 -3.62
CA SER A 133 9.48 -11.14 -2.44
C SER A 133 10.95 -10.70 -2.43
N ILE A 134 11.47 -10.31 -1.27
CA ILE A 134 12.87 -9.86 -1.05
C ILE A 134 13.89 -10.90 -1.59
N LYS A 135 13.50 -12.17 -1.74
CA LYS A 135 14.31 -13.25 -2.33
C LYS A 135 14.77 -13.00 -3.78
N ASN A 136 14.16 -12.08 -4.52
CA ASN A 136 14.47 -11.87 -5.95
C ASN A 136 15.34 -10.64 -6.23
N MET A 137 15.83 -9.94 -5.19
CA MET A 137 16.63 -8.71 -5.34
C MET A 137 18.15 -8.95 -5.40
N GLU A 138 18.62 -10.19 -5.20
CA GLU A 138 20.04 -10.55 -5.18
C GLU A 138 20.62 -10.93 -6.57
N LEU A 139 19.90 -10.75 -7.67
CA LEU A 139 20.32 -11.24 -9.00
C LEU A 139 20.58 -10.14 -10.04
N SER A 140 20.90 -8.92 -9.62
CA SER A 140 21.25 -7.84 -10.56
C SER A 140 22.34 -6.90 -10.04
N THR A 141 23.41 -7.49 -9.52
CA THR A 141 24.77 -6.92 -9.54
C THR A 141 25.51 -7.57 -10.69
#